data_AF-A0A7W3NRR1-F1
#
_entry.id   AF-A0A7W3NRR1-F1
#
_cell.length_a   1.000
_cell.length_b   1.000
_cell.length_c   1.000
_cell.angle_alpha   90.00
_cell.angle_beta   90.00
_cell.angle_gamma   90.00
#
_symmetry.space_group_name_H-M   'P 1'
#
loop_
_entity.id
_entity.type
_entity.pdbx_description
1 polymer ?
#
loop_
_entity_poly.entity_id
_entity_poly.type
_entity_poly.pdbx_seq_one_letter_code
_entity_poly.pdbx_strand_id
1 'polypeptide(L)'
;MAQGGPSARRSAGTETAVDVLLRWARIRRRSSAQDIADFRGGQPLQVVGFTKSIGGAVMTSIGRGKKIARTRSGFLRCALGEAPVWTDRTSGKKSVPLRPPFALKPVDGKVSMAPKFERYELSTADGTYDLIVPKKDAELMRYVFGRSEAEKRDEAGRG
;
A
#
# COMPACT_ATOMS: atom_id res chain seq x y z
N MET A 1 13.01 -15.38 16.78
CA MET A 1 14.03 -15.12 15.74
C MET A 1 13.36 -14.37 14.59
N ALA A 2 13.56 -13.05 14.48
CA ALA A 2 12.97 -12.26 13.41
C ALA A 2 13.95 -12.24 12.23
N GLN A 3 13.63 -12.95 11.16
CA GLN A 3 14.44 -13.01 9.96
C GLN A 3 14.53 -11.63 9.31
N GLY A 4 15.74 -11.09 9.23
CA GLY A 4 16.07 -9.84 8.56
C GLY A 4 16.08 -10.04 7.05
N GLY A 5 14.91 -9.86 6.42
CA GLY A 5 14.88 -9.47 5.02
C GLY A 5 15.47 -8.05 4.85
N PRO A 6 15.93 -7.67 3.64
CA PRO A 6 16.46 -6.33 3.41
C PRO A 6 15.48 -5.26 3.91
N SER A 7 16.02 -4.29 4.66
CA SER A 7 15.24 -3.24 5.32
C SER A 7 14.42 -2.48 4.29
N ALA A 8 13.10 -2.69 4.30
CA ALA A 8 12.21 -2.05 3.33
C ALA A 8 12.17 -0.54 3.58
N ARG A 9 12.37 0.24 2.52
CA ARG A 9 12.40 1.69 2.60
C ARG A 9 10.97 2.24 2.56
N ARG A 10 10.66 3.24 3.38
CA ARG A 10 9.36 3.92 3.33
C ARG A 10 9.18 4.73 2.05
N SER A 11 7.99 4.67 1.45
CA SER A 11 7.58 5.48 0.31
C SER A 11 7.51 6.97 0.66
N ALA A 12 7.50 7.83 -0.35
CA ALA A 12 7.42 9.28 -0.23
C ALA A 12 6.13 9.76 0.46
N GLY A 13 5.01 9.04 0.31
CA GLY A 13 3.76 9.33 1.00
C GLY A 13 3.71 8.84 2.45
N THR A 14 4.62 7.95 2.85
CA THR A 14 4.74 7.44 4.21
C THR A 14 5.57 8.39 5.09
N GLU A 15 5.02 9.58 5.35
CA GLU A 15 5.68 10.63 6.15
C GLU A 15 5.48 10.40 7.67
N THR A 16 6.57 10.43 8.44
CA THR A 16 6.52 10.63 9.90
C THR A 16 6.57 12.12 10.25
N ALA A 17 6.25 12.48 11.50
CA ALA A 17 6.38 13.87 11.98
C ALA A 17 7.81 14.42 11.77
N VAL A 18 8.83 13.57 11.85
CA VAL A 18 10.23 13.91 11.57
C VAL A 18 10.46 14.18 10.07
N ASP A 19 9.82 13.43 9.18
CA ASP A 19 9.92 13.66 7.72
C ASP A 19 9.27 14.98 7.31
N VAL A 20 8.18 15.38 7.97
CA VAL A 20 7.54 16.69 7.79
C VAL A 20 8.49 17.82 8.22
N LEU A 21 9.19 17.64 9.36
CA LEU A 21 10.18 18.58 9.87
C LEU A 21 11.37 18.73 8.90
N LEU A 22 11.91 17.62 8.40
CA LEU A 22 13.03 17.61 7.45
C LEU A 22 12.66 18.17 6.06
N ARG A 23 11.41 18.00 5.64
CA ARG A 23 10.87 18.63 4.44
C ARG A 23 10.80 20.15 4.58
N TRP A 24 10.44 20.64 5.77
CA TRP A 24 10.44 22.07 6.09
C TRP A 24 11.85 22.67 5.97
N ALA A 25 12.88 21.91 6.35
CA ALA A 25 14.28 22.27 6.19
C ALA A 25 14.83 22.12 4.74
N ARG A 26 14.01 21.71 3.75
CA ARG A 26 14.43 21.39 2.37
C ARG A 26 15.49 20.28 2.22
N ILE A 27 15.78 19.52 3.28
CA ILE A 27 16.87 18.52 3.30
C ILE A 27 16.46 17.21 2.56
N ARG A 28 15.16 16.90 2.48
CA ARG A 28 14.65 15.70 1.78
C ARG A 28 13.34 15.98 1.04
N ARG A 29 13.40 16.11 -0.28
CA ARG A 29 12.22 15.99 -1.17
C ARG A 29 12.21 14.59 -1.77
N ARG A 30 11.44 13.67 -1.18
CA ARG A 30 11.14 12.37 -1.81
C ARG A 30 9.95 12.54 -2.76
N SER A 31 10.03 11.93 -3.94
CA SER A 31 8.99 11.95 -4.97
C SER A 31 8.61 10.55 -5.40
N SER A 32 7.40 10.40 -5.95
CA SER A 32 6.87 9.14 -6.51
C SER A 32 7.75 8.60 -7.63
N ALA A 33 8.30 9.49 -8.47
CA ALA A 33 9.23 9.11 -9.54
C ALA A 33 10.50 8.45 -8.99
N GLN A 34 11.05 8.95 -7.88
CA GLN A 34 12.21 8.35 -7.23
C GLN A 34 11.85 6.98 -6.62
N ASP A 35 10.69 6.86 -5.98
CA ASP A 35 10.22 5.56 -5.47
C ASP A 35 10.03 4.53 -6.60
N ILE A 36 9.48 4.92 -7.75
CA ILE A 36 9.34 4.02 -8.91
C ILE A 36 10.72 3.59 -9.42
N ALA A 37 11.68 4.50 -9.53
CA ALA A 37 13.05 4.18 -9.95
C ALA A 37 13.72 3.21 -8.97
N ASP A 38 13.59 3.46 -7.66
CA ASP A 38 14.15 2.59 -6.62
C ASP A 38 13.49 1.20 -6.64
N PHE A 39 12.17 1.14 -6.78
CA PHE A 39 11.43 -0.12 -6.91
C PHE A 39 11.87 -0.93 -8.14
N ARG A 40 12.05 -0.28 -9.29
CA ARG A 40 12.61 -0.91 -10.50
C ARG A 40 14.03 -1.42 -10.27
N GLY A 41 14.83 -0.69 -9.50
CA GLY A 41 16.16 -1.11 -9.05
C GLY A 41 16.16 -2.23 -8.01
N GLY A 42 14.99 -2.80 -7.66
CA GLY A 42 14.86 -3.91 -6.73
C GLY A 42 14.76 -3.51 -5.26
N GLN A 43 14.71 -2.22 -4.93
CA GLN A 43 14.57 -1.75 -3.55
C GLN A 43 13.15 -2.07 -3.03
N PRO A 44 12.99 -2.86 -1.94
CA PRO A 44 11.69 -3.05 -1.33
C PRO A 44 11.17 -1.73 -0.75
N LEU A 45 9.90 -1.44 -1.01
CA LEU A 45 9.20 -0.26 -0.53
C LEU A 45 8.08 -0.60 0.45
N GLN A 46 7.86 0.27 1.43
CA GLN A 46 6.74 0.23 2.36
C GLN A 46 5.84 1.45 2.17
N VAL A 47 4.59 1.20 1.81
CA VAL A 47 3.54 2.21 1.66
C VAL A 47 2.61 2.12 2.86
N VAL A 48 2.44 3.22 3.60
CA VAL A 48 1.40 3.31 4.63
C VAL A 48 0.03 3.32 3.96
N GLY A 49 -0.92 2.62 4.56
CA GLY A 49 -2.28 2.67 4.10
C GLY A 49 -3.29 2.40 5.19
N PHE A 50 -4.55 2.39 4.76
CA PHE A 50 -5.68 1.96 5.55
C PHE A 50 -6.55 0.98 4.77
N THR A 51 -7.19 0.06 5.48
CA THR A 51 -8.11 -0.94 4.91
C THR A 51 -9.13 -1.38 5.95
N LYS A 52 -10.30 -1.82 5.49
CA LYS A 52 -11.32 -2.50 6.31
C LYS A 52 -11.34 -4.01 6.06
N SER A 53 -10.76 -4.48 4.96
CA SER A 53 -11.02 -5.82 4.42
C SER A 53 -9.78 -6.71 4.28
N ILE A 54 -8.58 -6.17 4.04
CA ILE A 54 -7.37 -7.01 3.86
C ILE A 54 -7.07 -7.78 5.14
N GLY A 55 -6.99 -9.11 5.06
CA GLY A 55 -6.78 -9.97 6.23
C GLY A 55 -8.04 -10.24 7.07
N GLY A 56 -9.22 -9.87 6.57
CA GLY A 56 -10.52 -10.08 7.19
C GLY A 56 -11.09 -8.81 7.83
N ALA A 57 -12.42 -8.68 7.83
CA ALA A 57 -13.10 -7.56 8.45
C ALA A 57 -13.06 -7.68 9.98
N VAL A 58 -12.54 -6.65 10.66
CA VAL A 58 -12.61 -6.54 12.12
C VAL A 58 -13.82 -5.68 12.48
N MET A 59 -14.80 -6.28 13.12
CA MET A 59 -16.04 -5.60 13.50
C MET A 59 -15.86 -4.87 14.84
N THR A 60 -16.25 -3.60 14.91
CA THR A 60 -16.31 -2.80 16.14
C THR A 60 -17.75 -2.44 16.47
N SER A 61 -18.14 -2.61 17.73
CA SER A 61 -19.45 -2.17 18.25
C SER A 61 -19.49 -0.65 18.34
N ILE A 62 -20.61 -0.06 17.91
CA ILE A 62 -20.88 1.39 18.03
C ILE A 62 -22.07 1.68 18.96
N GLY A 63 -22.40 0.72 19.83
CA GLY A 63 -23.56 0.79 20.73
C GLY A 63 -24.87 0.39 20.04
N ARG A 64 -25.93 0.22 20.85
CA ARG A 64 -27.28 -0.19 20.40
C ARG A 64 -27.29 -1.46 19.52
N GLY A 65 -26.42 -2.42 19.82
CA GLY A 65 -26.31 -3.68 19.06
C GLY A 65 -25.71 -3.55 17.65
N LYS A 66 -25.34 -2.34 17.20
CA LYS A 66 -24.78 -2.12 15.86
C LYS A 66 -23.28 -2.36 15.84
N LYS A 67 -22.80 -3.03 14.78
CA LYS A 67 -21.37 -3.25 14.51
C LYS A 67 -21.02 -2.71 13.14
N ILE A 68 -19.85 -2.10 13.01
CA ILE A 68 -19.30 -1.63 11.74
C ILE A 68 -17.90 -2.21 11.49
N ALA A 69 -17.54 -2.39 10.22
CA ALA A 69 -16.18 -2.75 9.85
C ALA A 69 -15.23 -1.59 10.20
N ARG A 70 -14.26 -1.87 11.07
CA ARG A 70 -13.27 -0.91 11.53
C ARG A 70 -12.20 -0.72 10.46
N THR A 71 -11.92 0.54 10.11
CA THR A 71 -10.73 0.90 9.32
C THR A 71 -9.48 0.69 10.17
N ARG A 72 -8.53 -0.07 9.63
CA ARG A 72 -7.23 -0.37 10.25
C ARG A 72 -6.11 0.31 9.46
N SER A 73 -5.05 0.70 10.15
CA SER A 73 -3.82 1.18 9.53
C SER A 73 -2.77 0.08 9.46
N GLY A 74 -1.92 0.15 8.43
CA GLY A 74 -0.88 -0.84 8.21
C GLY A 74 0.14 -0.37 7.18
N PHE A 75 1.01 -1.29 6.81
CA PHE A 75 2.02 -1.09 5.79
C PHE A 75 1.85 -2.15 4.70
N LEU A 76 1.87 -1.71 3.46
CA LEU A 76 1.98 -2.56 2.29
C LEU A 76 3.45 -2.59 1.86
N ARG A 77 4.08 -3.76 1.98
CA ARG A 77 5.43 -4.00 1.46
C ARG A 77 5.33 -4.46 0.01
N CYS A 78 5.98 -3.74 -0.89
CA CYS A 78 6.14 -4.08 -2.30
C CYS A 78 7.61 -4.36 -2.59
N ALA A 79 7.92 -5.50 -3.20
CA ALA A 79 9.25 -5.82 -3.70
C ALA A 79 9.12 -6.47 -5.08
N LEU A 80 10.09 -6.22 -5.96
CA LEU A 80 10.08 -6.79 -7.30
C LEU A 80 10.24 -8.32 -7.21
N GLY A 81 9.42 -9.05 -7.97
CA GLY A 81 9.44 -10.53 -7.96
C GLY A 81 8.80 -11.19 -6.73
N GLU A 82 8.39 -10.43 -5.72
CA GLU A 82 7.72 -10.95 -4.53
C GLU A 82 6.23 -10.56 -4.50
N ALA A 83 5.41 -11.40 -3.87
CA ALA A 83 4.01 -11.06 -3.58
C ALA A 83 3.96 -9.84 -2.62
N PRO A 84 3.20 -8.78 -2.93
CA PRO A 84 2.99 -7.68 -2.01
C PRO A 84 2.37 -8.16 -0.70
N VAL A 85 2.85 -7.65 0.44
CA VAL A 85 2.41 -8.10 1.77
C VAL A 85 1.82 -6.93 2.54
N TRP A 86 0.56 -7.06 2.93
CA TRP A 86 -0.06 -6.15 3.90
C TRP A 86 0.32 -6.56 5.32
N THR A 87 0.64 -5.61 6.20
CA THR A 87 0.87 -5.86 7.63
C THR A 87 0.10 -4.85 8.47
N ASP A 88 -0.83 -5.33 9.29
CA ASP A 88 -1.58 -4.49 10.22
C ASP A 88 -0.67 -3.88 11.30
N ARG A 89 -0.86 -2.59 11.58
CA ARG A 89 -0.18 -1.89 12.68
C ARG A 89 -0.96 -2.01 14.00
N THR A 90 -2.29 -2.03 13.93
CA THR A 90 -3.17 -1.90 15.11
C THR A 90 -3.68 -3.23 15.67
N SER A 91 -3.72 -4.30 14.87
CA SER A 91 -4.13 -5.64 15.30
C SER A 91 -2.98 -6.61 15.16
N GLY A 92 -2.57 -7.23 16.27
CA GLY A 92 -1.46 -8.19 16.43
C GLY A 92 -0.81 -8.66 15.12
N LYS A 93 0.18 -7.90 14.63
CA LYS A 93 1.09 -8.16 13.49
C LYS A 93 0.63 -9.23 12.50
N LYS A 94 -0.59 -9.14 11.99
CA LYS A 94 -1.07 -10.08 10.97
C LYS A 94 -0.54 -9.60 9.62
N SER A 95 0.33 -10.39 9.02
CA SER A 95 0.82 -10.17 7.67
C SER A 95 0.03 -11.03 6.69
N VAL A 96 -0.40 -10.43 5.59
CA VAL A 96 -1.27 -11.04 4.58
C VAL A 96 -0.59 -10.85 3.22
N PRO A 97 -0.03 -11.92 2.62
CA PRO A 97 0.44 -11.85 1.25
C PRO A 97 -0.76 -11.72 0.31
N LEU A 98 -0.65 -10.84 -0.67
CA LEU A 98 -1.66 -10.62 -1.72
C LEU A 98 -1.25 -11.39 -2.96
N ARG A 99 -2.19 -12.11 -3.56
CA ARG A 99 -1.89 -12.97 -4.72
C ARG A 99 -2.31 -12.33 -6.04
N PRO A 100 -1.46 -12.40 -7.08
CA PRO A 100 -1.85 -11.97 -8.42
C PRO A 100 -2.99 -12.87 -8.97
N PRO A 101 -3.74 -12.43 -9.99
CA PRO A 101 -3.57 -11.18 -10.74
C PRO A 101 -4.03 -9.95 -9.95
N PHE A 102 -3.36 -8.82 -10.17
CA PHE A 102 -3.73 -7.57 -9.53
C PHE A 102 -4.48 -6.65 -10.50
N ALA A 103 -5.49 -5.98 -9.99
CA ALA A 103 -6.09 -4.82 -10.65
C ALA A 103 -6.39 -3.75 -9.62
N LEU A 104 -5.99 -2.51 -9.91
CA LEU A 104 -6.19 -1.37 -9.03
C LEU A 104 -7.15 -0.37 -9.67
N LYS A 105 -8.33 -0.18 -9.07
CA LYS A 105 -9.34 0.75 -9.55
C LYS A 105 -9.50 1.91 -8.57
N PRO A 106 -9.36 3.18 -9.00
CA PRO A 106 -9.67 4.32 -8.13
C PRO A 106 -11.17 4.33 -7.83
N VAL A 107 -11.52 4.61 -6.58
CA VAL A 107 -12.91 4.72 -6.12
C VAL A 107 -13.19 6.17 -5.76
N ASP A 108 -14.14 6.77 -6.49
CA ASP A 108 -14.64 8.10 -6.17
C ASP A 108 -15.37 8.09 -4.82
N GLY A 109 -15.01 9.05 -3.98
CA GLY A 109 -15.61 9.19 -2.66
C GLY A 109 -14.71 10.01 -1.75
N LYS A 110 -15.30 10.97 -1.03
CA LYS A 110 -14.57 11.75 -0.02
C LYS A 110 -13.99 10.77 1.01
N VAL A 111 -12.66 10.64 1.06
CA VAL A 111 -11.99 10.13 2.26
C VAL A 111 -12.13 11.22 3.32
N SER A 112 -13.18 11.13 4.13
CA SER A 112 -13.53 12.13 5.14
C SER A 112 -12.36 12.46 6.09
N MET A 113 -11.40 11.55 6.22
CA MET A 113 -10.26 11.68 7.13
C MET A 113 -9.07 12.49 6.59
N ALA A 114 -8.89 12.69 5.27
CA ALA A 114 -7.85 13.60 4.76
C ALA A 114 -7.86 13.74 3.23
N PRO A 115 -7.84 14.97 2.68
CA PRO A 115 -7.74 15.22 1.23
C PRO A 115 -6.41 14.76 0.61
N LYS A 116 -5.45 14.36 1.45
CA LYS A 116 -4.13 13.83 1.09
C LYS A 116 -4.13 12.33 0.76
N PHE A 117 -5.28 11.66 0.83
CA PHE A 117 -5.42 10.23 0.55
C PHE A 117 -6.36 9.97 -0.63
N GLU A 118 -6.13 8.84 -1.28
CA GLU A 118 -6.96 8.27 -2.34
C GLU A 118 -7.42 6.88 -1.94
N ARG A 119 -8.64 6.53 -2.38
CA ARG A 119 -9.24 5.22 -2.15
C ARG A 119 -9.21 4.41 -3.43
N TYR A 120 -8.90 3.14 -3.27
CA TYR A 120 -8.82 2.16 -4.32
C TYR A 120 -9.59 0.89 -3.94
N GLU A 121 -10.08 0.22 -4.98
CA GLU A 121 -10.41 -1.19 -4.96
C GLU A 121 -9.23 -1.96 -5.55
N LEU A 122 -8.60 -2.80 -4.74
CA LEU A 122 -7.53 -3.70 -5.16
C LEU A 122 -8.13 -5.11 -5.33
N SER A 123 -8.20 -5.58 -6.56
CA SER A 123 -8.59 -6.95 -6.87
C SER A 123 -7.34 -7.83 -6.91
N THR A 124 -7.49 -9.03 -6.35
CA THR A 124 -6.47 -10.08 -6.22
C THR A 124 -7.11 -11.43 -6.52
N ALA A 125 -6.34 -12.51 -6.62
CA ALA A 125 -6.91 -13.86 -6.71
C ALA A 125 -7.78 -14.24 -5.50
N ASP A 126 -7.49 -13.67 -4.33
CA ASP A 126 -8.19 -13.96 -3.07
C ASP A 126 -9.43 -13.07 -2.86
N GLY A 127 -9.73 -12.17 -3.80
CA GLY A 127 -10.87 -11.28 -3.79
C GLY A 127 -10.51 -9.80 -3.94
N THR A 128 -11.51 -8.94 -3.74
CA THR A 128 -11.38 -7.49 -3.87
C THR A 128 -11.38 -6.82 -2.49
N TYR A 129 -10.43 -5.91 -2.29
CA TYR A 129 -10.20 -5.22 -1.03
C TYR A 129 -10.24 -3.70 -1.18
N ASP A 130 -10.70 -3.02 -0.13
CA ASP A 130 -10.53 -1.58 -0.01
C ASP A 130 -9.09 -1.24 0.43
N LEU A 131 -8.48 -0.29 -0.26
CA LEU A 131 -7.15 0.21 0.05
C LEU A 131 -7.15 1.74 -0.02
N ILE A 132 -6.69 2.39 1.04
CA ILE A 132 -6.57 3.84 1.11
C ILE A 132 -5.09 4.18 1.30
N VAL A 133 -4.52 4.97 0.39
CA VAL A 133 -3.09 5.33 0.38
C VAL A 133 -2.90 6.84 0.24
N PRO A 134 -1.75 7.40 0.66
CA PRO A 134 -1.41 8.79 0.36
C PRO A 134 -1.45 9.04 -1.15
N LYS A 135 -1.98 10.20 -1.57
CA LYS A 135 -2.01 10.61 -2.99
C LYS A 135 -0.63 10.62 -3.64
N LYS A 136 0.41 10.93 -2.85
CA LYS A 136 1.80 10.86 -3.30
C LYS A 136 2.22 9.45 -3.74
N ASP A 137 1.62 8.42 -3.18
CA ASP A 137 1.95 7.04 -3.53
C ASP A 137 1.02 6.49 -4.63
N ALA A 138 0.05 7.27 -5.13
CA ALA A 138 -0.90 6.84 -6.15
C ALA A 138 -0.21 6.35 -7.43
N GLU A 139 0.79 7.10 -7.91
CA GLU A 139 1.54 6.74 -9.12
C GLU A 139 2.35 5.45 -8.92
N LEU A 140 3.02 5.32 -7.77
CA LEU A 140 3.71 4.09 -7.38
C LEU A 140 2.73 2.91 -7.34
N MET A 141 1.52 3.11 -6.81
CA MET A 141 0.53 2.04 -6.70
C MET A 141 -0.02 1.60 -8.05
N ARG A 142 -0.25 2.53 -8.96
CA ARG A 142 -0.58 2.21 -10.36
C ARG A 142 0.58 1.50 -11.04
N TYR A 143 1.82 1.85 -10.74
CA TYR A 143 2.98 1.13 -11.30
C TYR A 143 3.07 -0.32 -10.79
N VAL A 144 2.88 -0.54 -9.48
CA VAL A 144 2.98 -1.86 -8.85
C VAL A 144 1.81 -2.79 -9.22
N PHE A 145 0.58 -2.26 -9.28
CA PHE A 145 -0.65 -3.05 -9.44
C PHE A 145 -1.40 -2.83 -10.75
N GLY A 146 -1.00 -1.85 -11.57
CA GLY A 146 -1.66 -1.53 -12.85
C GLY A 146 -1.15 -2.36 -14.03
N ARG A 147 -0.02 -3.07 -13.87
CA ARG A 147 0.43 -4.03 -14.87
C ARG A 147 -0.40 -5.30 -14.77
N SER A 148 -1.34 -5.45 -15.68
CA SER A 148 -2.02 -6.72 -15.93
C SER A 148 -1.01 -7.80 -16.34
N GLU A 149 -1.33 -9.08 -16.09
CA GLU A 149 -0.49 -10.24 -16.48
C GLU A 149 -0.04 -10.21 -17.96
N ALA A 150 -0.81 -9.55 -18.84
CA ALA A 150 -0.48 -9.36 -20.25
C ALA A 150 0.81 -8.53 -20.46
N GLU A 151 1.02 -7.48 -19.67
CA GLU A 151 2.18 -6.59 -19.80
C GLU A 151 3.46 -7.20 -19.20
N LYS A 152 3.31 -8.16 -18.28
CA LYS A 152 4.45 -8.92 -17.71
C LYS A 152 4.98 -9.99 -18.68
N ARG A 153 4.13 -10.54 -19.55
CA ARG A 153 4.55 -11.54 -20.56
C ARG A 153 5.35 -10.91 -21.70
N ASP A 154 5.01 -9.70 -22.12
CA ASP A 154 5.72 -9.01 -23.21
C ASP A 154 7.16 -8.58 -22.84
N GLU A 155 7.42 -8.31 -21.56
CA GLU A 155 8.77 -7.99 -21.06
C GLU A 155 9.62 -9.26 -20.85
N ALA A 156 8.99 -10.41 -20.55
CA ALA A 156 9.67 -11.71 -20.45
C ALA A 156 9.93 -12.40 -21.81
N GLY A 157 9.24 -11.97 -22.88
CA GLY A 157 9.39 -12.51 -24.24
C GLY A 157 10.40 -11.79 -25.13
N ARG A 158 11.15 -10.81 -24.59
CA ARG A 158 12.19 -10.05 -25.32
C ARG A 158 13.63 -10.41 -24.90
N GLY A 159 13.83 -11.53 -24.21
CA GLY A 159 15.14 -12.09 -23.89
C GLY A 159 15.66 -13.01 -24.98
#